data_AF-A0A1E5A0U3-F1
#
_entry.id   AF-A0A1E5A0U3-F1
#
_cell.length_a   1.000
_cell.length_b   1.000
_cell.length_c   1.000
_cell.angle_alpha   90.00
_cell.angle_beta   90.00
_cell.angle_gamma   90.00
#
_symmetry.space_group_name_H-M   'P 1'
#
loop_
_entity.id
_entity.type
_entity.pdbx_description
1 polymer ?
#
loop_
_entity_poly.entity_id
_entity_poly.type
_entity_poly.pdbx_seq_one_letter_code
_entity_poly.pdbx_strand_id
1 'polypeptide(L)'
;MTEQESPNGDNEILNRKLRHDLQAQLINMKGFCGEIERAASELMIYQKSDSCQNTEYTENLERVITDDILPCIKFLSISTEKLDQLIVGLCSSVINVEKQA
;
A
#
# COMPACT_ATOMS: atom_id res chain seq x y z
N MET A 1 -27.43 -22.66 34.98
CA MET A 1 -26.15 -21.92 34.92
C MET A 1 -25.97 -21.54 33.47
N THR A 2 -26.40 -20.34 33.10
CA THR A 2 -26.13 -19.76 31.79
C THR A 2 -24.74 -19.16 31.87
N GLU A 3 -23.75 -19.84 31.30
CA GLU A 3 -22.45 -19.26 31.01
C GLU A 3 -22.70 -18.05 30.10
N GLN A 4 -22.50 -16.86 30.64
CA GLN A 4 -22.45 -15.64 29.84
C GLN A 4 -21.17 -15.73 29.02
N GLU A 5 -21.30 -16.12 27.74
CA GLU A 5 -20.25 -15.91 26.75
C GLU A 5 -19.88 -14.42 26.78
N SER A 6 -18.63 -14.14 27.16
CA SER A 6 -18.15 -12.77 27.30
C SER A 6 -18.08 -12.12 25.91
N PRO A 7 -18.83 -11.04 25.66
CA PRO A 7 -18.87 -10.36 24.35
C PRO A 7 -17.51 -9.74 23.95
N ASN A 8 -16.51 -9.78 24.82
CA ASN A 8 -15.18 -9.23 24.60
C ASN A 8 -14.28 -10.13 23.72
N GLY A 9 -14.51 -11.46 23.70
CA GLY A 9 -13.65 -12.38 22.93
C GLY A 9 -13.81 -12.26 21.41
N ASP A 10 -15.04 -12.07 20.95
CA ASP A 10 -15.37 -11.99 19.52
C ASP A 10 -14.88 -10.69 18.87
N ASN A 11 -14.88 -9.59 19.63
CA ASN A 11 -14.40 -8.29 19.17
C ASN A 11 -12.88 -8.23 19.04
N GLU A 12 -12.12 -8.84 19.97
CA GLU A 12 -10.66 -8.96 19.82
C GLU A 12 -10.27 -9.81 18.60
N ILE A 13 -11.00 -10.91 18.36
CA ILE A 13 -10.77 -11.78 17.18
C ILE A 13 -11.09 -11.02 15.90
N LEU A 14 -12.20 -10.27 15.86
CA LEU A 14 -12.57 -9.43 14.73
C LEU A 14 -11.54 -8.33 14.48
N ASN A 15 -11.05 -7.66 15.51
CA ASN A 15 -10.02 -6.61 15.41
C ASN A 15 -8.71 -7.17 14.85
N ARG A 16 -8.24 -8.32 15.36
CA ARG A 16 -7.03 -8.98 14.85
C ARG A 16 -7.18 -9.39 13.37
N LYS A 17 -8.35 -9.92 12.99
CA LYS A 17 -8.62 -10.31 11.61
C LYS A 17 -8.68 -9.11 10.67
N LEU A 18 -9.42 -8.06 11.03
CA LEU A 18 -9.49 -6.82 10.26
C LEU A 18 -8.12 -6.18 10.10
N ARG A 19 -7.34 -6.10 11.18
CA ARG A 19 -5.96 -5.60 11.14
C ARG A 19 -5.12 -6.42 10.16
N HIS A 20 -5.12 -7.75 10.31
CA HIS A 20 -4.37 -8.64 9.43
C HIS A 20 -4.76 -8.46 7.96
N ASP A 21 -6.05 -8.53 7.65
CA ASP A 21 -6.53 -8.50 6.27
C ASP A 21 -6.25 -7.15 5.60
N LEU A 22 -6.47 -6.04 6.31
CA LEU A 22 -6.22 -4.70 5.77
C LEU A 22 -4.71 -4.42 5.64
N GLN A 23 -3.90 -4.80 6.63
CA GLN A 23 -2.45 -4.61 6.56
C GLN A 23 -1.80 -5.48 5.47
N ALA A 24 -2.27 -6.71 5.27
CA ALA A 24 -1.80 -7.57 4.20
C ALA A 24 -2.04 -6.94 2.82
N GLN A 25 -3.21 -6.34 2.60
CA GLN A 25 -3.50 -5.62 1.34
C GLN A 25 -2.57 -4.42 1.14
N LEU A 26 -2.28 -3.66 2.21
CA LEU A 26 -1.34 -2.53 2.13
C LEU A 26 0.09 -2.97 1.84
N ILE A 27 0.55 -4.06 2.43
CA ILE A 27 1.87 -4.65 2.14
C ILE A 27 1.94 -5.04 0.66
N ASN A 28 0.91 -5.71 0.14
CA ASN A 28 0.85 -6.09 -1.27
C ASN A 28 0.89 -4.87 -2.19
N MET A 29 0.09 -3.83 -1.91
CA MET A 29 0.08 -2.59 -2.69
C MET A 29 1.45 -1.90 -2.70
N LYS A 30 2.12 -1.83 -1.55
CA LYS A 30 3.50 -1.29 -1.47
C LYS A 30 4.48 -2.12 -2.28
N GLY A 31 4.37 -3.46 -2.22
CA GLY A 31 5.18 -4.37 -3.03
C GLY A 31 5.00 -4.14 -4.54
N PHE A 32 3.75 -4.06 -5.02
CA PHE A 32 3.46 -3.78 -6.42
C PHE A 32 3.99 -2.41 -6.86
N CYS A 33 3.83 -1.37 -6.03
CA CYS A 33 4.39 -0.05 -6.30
C CYS A 33 5.91 -0.11 -6.50
N GLY A 34 6.63 -0.84 -5.64
CA GLY A 34 8.07 -1.01 -5.75
C GLY A 34 8.50 -1.77 -7.01
N GLU A 35 7.78 -2.82 -7.40
CA GLU A 35 8.07 -3.56 -8.64
C GLU A 35 7.85 -2.70 -9.89
N ILE A 36 6.80 -1.88 -9.92
CA ILE A 36 6.54 -0.95 -11.04
C ILE A 36 7.63 0.14 -11.07
N GLU A 37 8.05 0.67 -9.91
CA GLU A 37 9.13 1.66 -9.83
C GLU A 37 10.46 1.07 -10.32
N ARG A 38 10.76 -0.19 -9.98
CA ARG A 38 11.92 -0.90 -10.49
C ARG A 38 11.86 -1.04 -12.02
N ALA A 39 10.73 -1.52 -12.55
CA ALA A 39 10.56 -1.70 -13.99
C ALA A 39 10.67 -0.36 -14.75
N ALA A 40 10.09 0.72 -14.21
CA ALA A 40 10.22 2.07 -14.76
C ALA A 40 11.68 2.54 -14.79
N SER A 41 12.43 2.27 -13.72
CA SER A 41 13.86 2.60 -13.64
C SER A 41 14.69 1.80 -14.66
N GLU A 42 14.41 0.51 -14.82
CA GLU A 42 15.07 -0.35 -15.81
C GLU A 42 14.80 0.14 -17.24
N LEU A 43 13.57 0.56 -17.55
CA LEU A 43 13.22 1.14 -18.85
C LEU A 43 13.96 2.47 -19.12
N MET A 44 14.08 3.33 -18.12
CA MET A 44 14.85 4.58 -18.22
C MET A 44 16.35 4.33 -18.45
N ILE A 45 16.91 3.28 -17.85
CA ILE A 45 18.31 2.89 -18.09
C ILE A 45 18.46 2.34 -19.52
N TYR A 46 17.55 1.48 -19.96
CA TYR A 46 17.55 0.93 -21.31
C TYR A 46 17.45 2.03 -22.37
N GLN A 47 16.61 3.04 -22.15
CA GLN A 47 16.49 4.21 -23.03
C GLN A 47 17.83 4.96 -23.22
N LYS A 48 18.63 5.06 -22.15
CA LYS A 48 19.93 5.75 -22.17
C LYS A 48 21.06 4.91 -22.79
N SER A 49 20.80 3.66 -23.16
CA SER A 49 21.77 2.83 -23.87
C SER A 49 21.81 3.18 -25.36
N ASP A 50 23.00 3.07 -25.97
CA ASP A 50 23.25 3.38 -27.40
C ASP A 50 22.37 2.58 -28.39
N SER A 51 21.62 1.60 -27.88
CA SER A 51 20.69 0.73 -28.60
C SER A 51 19.45 1.46 -29.14
N CYS A 52 19.05 2.59 -28.55
CA CYS A 52 17.75 3.22 -28.83
C CYS A 52 17.89 4.44 -29.77
N GLN A 53 17.85 4.19 -31.09
CA GLN A 53 18.03 5.24 -32.11
C GLN A 53 16.74 6.01 -32.47
N ASN A 54 15.58 5.61 -31.93
CA ASN A 54 14.32 6.28 -32.24
C ASN A 54 13.95 7.28 -31.14
N THR A 55 14.33 8.54 -31.37
CA THR A 55 14.15 9.67 -30.44
C THR A 55 12.70 9.95 -30.05
N GLU A 56 11.75 9.76 -30.96
CA GLU A 56 10.33 10.04 -30.67
C GLU A 56 9.73 9.01 -29.70
N TYR A 57 10.05 7.72 -29.86
CA TYR A 57 9.58 6.69 -28.92
C TYR A 57 10.26 6.80 -27.56
N THR A 58 11.53 7.17 -27.51
CA THR A 58 12.24 7.35 -26.24
C THR A 58 11.75 8.56 -25.47
N GLU A 59 11.53 9.70 -26.12
CA GLU A 59 10.95 10.90 -25.48
C GLU A 59 9.53 10.64 -24.96
N ASN A 60 8.69 9.93 -25.75
CA ASN A 60 7.35 9.56 -25.31
C ASN A 60 7.37 8.60 -24.12
N LEU A 61 8.27 7.62 -24.12
CA LEU A 61 8.42 6.67 -23.02
C LEU A 61 8.90 7.36 -21.74
N GLU A 62 9.89 8.24 -21.85
CA GLU A 62 10.38 9.06 -20.74
C GLU A 62 9.26 9.90 -20.15
N ARG A 63 8.46 10.56 -20.99
CA ARG A 63 7.31 11.33 -20.53
C ARG A 63 6.30 10.47 -19.77
N VAL A 64 5.91 9.32 -20.31
CA VAL A 64 4.96 8.41 -19.64
C VAL A 64 5.53 7.94 -18.29
N ILE A 65 6.81 7.61 -18.22
CA ILE A 65 7.43 7.17 -16.97
C ILE A 65 7.44 8.32 -15.95
N THR A 66 7.89 9.50 -16.37
CA THR A 66 8.19 10.61 -15.48
C THR A 66 6.95 11.39 -15.05
N ASP A 67 6.00 11.58 -15.96
CA ASP A 67 4.81 12.42 -15.75
C ASP A 67 3.59 11.59 -15.29
N ASP A 68 3.51 10.32 -15.68
CA ASP A 68 2.36 9.47 -15.34
C ASP A 68 2.70 8.40 -14.30
N ILE A 69 3.67 7.53 -14.57
CA ILE A 69 3.92 6.33 -13.75
C ILE A 69 4.48 6.71 -12.37
N LEU A 70 5.59 7.46 -12.32
CA LEU A 70 6.24 7.79 -11.05
C LEU A 70 5.33 8.63 -10.13
N PRO A 71 4.58 9.64 -10.61
CA PRO A 71 3.62 10.36 -9.79
C PRO A 71 2.50 9.48 -9.26
N CYS A 72 1.97 8.55 -10.06
CA CYS A 72 0.97 7.58 -9.61
C CYS A 72 1.51 6.68 -8.49
N ILE A 73 2.72 6.15 -8.65
CA ILE A 73 3.38 5.35 -7.61
C ILE A 73 3.57 6.14 -6.33
N LYS A 74 4.04 7.39 -6.43
CA LYS A 74 4.21 8.28 -5.28
C LYS A 74 2.87 8.53 -4.56
N PHE A 75 1.80 8.77 -5.31
CA PHE A 75 0.46 8.94 -4.75
C PHE A 75 -0.02 7.69 -4.01
N LEU A 76 0.15 6.51 -4.60
CA LEU A 76 -0.22 5.23 -4.00
C LEU A 76 0.61 4.95 -2.73
N SER A 77 1.91 5.20 -2.77
CA SER A 77 2.80 5.03 -1.61
C SER A 77 2.36 5.89 -0.43
N ILE A 78 2.12 7.19 -0.65
CA ILE A 78 1.61 8.10 0.40
C ILE A 78 0.24 7.66 0.91
N SER A 79 -0.65 7.23 0.00
CA SER A 79 -2.01 6.81 0.35
C SER A 79 -2.00 5.53 1.20
N THR A 80 -1.16 4.56 0.85
CA THR A 80 -1.02 3.31 1.62
C THR A 80 -0.42 3.55 3.00
N GLU A 81 0.52 4.50 3.14
CA GLU A 81 1.06 4.90 4.45
C GLU A 81 -0.02 5.55 5.33
N LYS A 82 -0.81 6.47 4.77
CA LYS A 82 -1.93 7.09 5.51
C LYS A 82 -2.98 6.06 5.93
N LEU A 83 -3.31 5.11 5.06
CA LEU A 83 -4.23 4.03 5.38
C LEU A 83 -3.71 3.14 6.51
N ASP A 84 -2.41 2.81 6.50
CA ASP A 84 -1.79 2.04 7.59
C ASP A 84 -1.92 2.78 8.94
N GLN A 85 -1.63 4.09 8.96
CA GLN A 85 -1.80 4.91 10.16
C GLN A 85 -3.26 4.93 10.65
N LEU A 86 -4.22 5.03 9.73
CA LEU A 86 -5.66 4.98 10.08
C LEU A 86 -6.06 3.62 10.65
N ILE A 87 -5.59 2.52 10.06
CA ILE A 87 -5.86 1.16 10.57
C ILE A 87 -5.27 0.99 11.97
N VAL A 88 -4.03 1.42 12.18
CA VAL A 88 -3.38 1.37 13.50
C VAL A 88 -4.17 2.20 14.51
N GLY A 89 -4.63 3.41 14.14
CA GLY A 89 -5.46 4.27 14.97
C GLY A 89 -6.81 3.65 15.33
N LEU A 90 -7.52 3.09 14.33
CA LEU A 90 -8.80 2.39 14.52
C LEU A 90 -8.66 1.20 15.45
N CYS A 91 -7.70 0.31 15.18
CA CYS A 91 -7.48 -0.86 16.02
C CYS A 91 -7.12 -0.48 17.47
N SER A 92 -6.34 0.58 17.67
CA SER A 92 -5.98 1.06 19.01
C SER A 92 -7.16 1.71 19.74
N SER A 93 -8.04 2.40 19.00
CA SER A 93 -9.24 3.02 19.56
C SER A 93 -10.27 1.98 20.01
N VAL A 94 -10.45 0.91 19.22
CA VAL A 94 -11.31 -0.23 19.60
C VAL A 94 -10.82 -0.86 20.91
N ILE A 95 -9.51 -1.09 21.05
CA ILE A 95 -8.90 -1.62 22.29
C ILE A 95 -9.12 -0.67 23.49
N ASN A 96 -9.09 0.65 23.28
CA ASN A 96 -9.28 1.62 24.35
C ASN A 96 -10.73 1.74 24.80
N VAL A 97 -11.70 1.61 23.88
CA VAL A 97 -13.12 1.54 24.22
C VAL A 97 -13.40 0.27 25.03
N GLU A 98 -12.76 -0.86 24.70
CA GLU A 98 -12.85 -2.12 25.45
C GLU A 98 -12.32 -2.04 26.89
N LYS A 99 -11.36 -1.16 27.18
CA LYS A 99 -10.82 -0.97 28.55
C LYS A 99 -11.68 -0.07 29.43
N GLN A 100 -12.64 0.66 28.85
CA GLN A 100 -13.50 1.60 29.55
C GLN A 100 -14.94 1.10 29.71
N ALA A 101 -15.33 0.04 29.01
CA ALA A 101 -16.61 -0.66 29.13
C ALA A 101 -16.53 -1.81 30.15
#